data_AF-A0A937W8W2-F1
#
_entry.id   AF-A0A937W8W2-F1
#
_cell.length_a   1.000
_cell.length_b   1.000
_cell.length_c   1.000
_cell.angle_alpha   90.00
_cell.angle_beta   90.00
_cell.angle_gamma   90.00
#
_symmetry.space_group_name_H-M   'P 1'
#
loop_
_entity.id
_entity.type
_entity.pdbx_description
1 polymer ?
#
loop_
_entity_poly.entity_id
_entity_poly.type
_entity_poly.pdbx_seq_one_letter_code
_entity_poly.pdbx_strand_id
1 'polypeptide(L)'
;MKRLTKRENGELKLRISGRHREPLEKAARTHKKPQIRERAAAVLKVLSGQSVRQVASSGLLTRRHSSTVYDWIEQYFAHGLSAWEKKRQRKRKLSVEQQRDLIEIVTQKCPKDFGGY
;
A
#
# COMPACT_ATOMS: atom_id res chain seq x y z
N MET A 1 14.35 -13.39 5.97
CA MET A 1 13.72 -12.60 7.05
C MET A 1 13.60 -11.14 6.66
N LYS A 2 12.44 -10.53 6.93
CA LYS A 2 12.15 -9.10 6.75
C LYS A 2 11.92 -8.50 8.13
N ARG A 3 12.59 -7.40 8.48
CA ARG A 3 12.39 -6.67 9.74
C ARG A 3 12.29 -5.18 9.46
N LEU A 4 11.23 -4.55 10.00
CA LEU A 4 10.97 -3.12 9.98
C LEU A 4 11.10 -2.60 11.41
N THR A 5 11.99 -1.64 11.64
CA THR A 5 12.14 -0.98 12.95
C THR A 5 12.18 0.52 12.75
N LYS A 6 11.39 1.26 13.53
CA LYS A 6 11.39 2.72 13.56
C LYS A 6 12.29 3.18 14.70
N ARG A 7 13.23 4.09 14.42
CA ARG A 7 14.09 4.72 15.43
C ARG A 7 13.35 5.88 16.09
N GLU A 8 13.80 6.27 17.29
CA GLU A 8 13.26 7.41 18.05
C GLU A 8 13.26 8.72 17.24
N ASN A 9 14.30 8.91 16.42
CA ASN A 9 14.47 10.08 15.55
C ASN A 9 13.51 10.08 14.34
N GLY A 10 12.65 9.07 14.21
CA GLY A 10 11.73 8.90 13.09
C GLY A 10 12.35 8.29 11.84
N GLU A 11 13.58 7.76 11.91
CA GLU A 11 14.19 7.04 10.79
C GLU A 11 13.69 5.59 10.70
N LEU A 12 13.40 5.12 9.48
CA LEU A 12 13.14 3.70 9.25
C LEU A 12 14.43 2.94 9.01
N LYS A 13 14.69 1.93 9.84
CA LYS A 13 15.73 0.94 9.60
C LYS A 13 15.10 -0.32 9.04
N LEU A 14 15.47 -0.65 7.80
CA LEU A 14 14.99 -1.81 7.07
C LEU A 14 16.07 -2.89 7.03
N ARG A 15 15.71 -4.14 7.33
CA ARG A 15 16.56 -5.30 7.06
C ARG A 15 15.78 -6.34 6.26
N ILE A 16 16.37 -6.77 5.16
CA ILE A 16 15.80 -7.77 4.28
C ILE A 16 16.92 -8.75 3.91
N SER A 17 16.65 -10.06 4.01
CA SER A 17 17.57 -11.11 3.54
C SER A 17 17.65 -11.15 2.01
N GLY A 18 18.81 -11.51 1.44
CA GLY A 18 19.08 -11.51 -0.01
C GLY A 18 17.99 -12.12 -0.90
N ARG A 19 17.38 -13.25 -0.48
CA ARG A 19 16.27 -13.92 -1.21
C ARG A 19 15.06 -13.03 -1.50
N HIS A 20 14.81 -11.98 -0.71
CA HIS A 20 13.70 -11.06 -0.93
C HIS A 20 14.10 -9.79 -1.67
N ARG A 21 15.42 -9.55 -1.84
CA ARG A 21 15.97 -8.37 -2.52
C ARG A 21 15.96 -8.56 -4.03
N GLU A 22 16.30 -9.75 -4.53
CA GLU A 22 16.35 -10.05 -5.96
C GLU A 22 15.02 -9.79 -6.70
N PRO A 23 13.83 -10.20 -6.21
CA PRO A 23 12.56 -9.86 -6.87
C PRO A 23 12.28 -8.35 -6.87
N LEU A 24 12.74 -7.63 -5.85
CA LEU A 24 12.56 -6.18 -5.73
C LEU A 24 13.45 -5.44 -6.73
N GLU A 25 14.69 -5.89 -6.93
CA GLU A 25 15.61 -5.35 -7.93
C GLU A 25 15.11 -5.62 -9.35
N LYS A 26 14.62 -6.83 -9.61
CA LYS A 26 13.97 -7.15 -10.89
C LYS A 26 12.76 -6.26 -11.14
N ALA A 27 11.90 -6.07 -10.13
CA ALA A 27 10.74 -5.21 -10.25
C ALA A 27 11.12 -3.73 -10.49
N ALA A 28 12.16 -3.21 -9.83
CA ALA A 28 12.61 -1.84 -10.05
C ALA A 28 13.11 -1.60 -11.49
N ARG A 29 13.78 -2.59 -12.09
CA ARG A 29 14.39 -2.46 -13.43
C ARG A 29 13.40 -2.70 -14.57
N THR A 30 12.65 -3.80 -14.54
CA THR A 30 11.96 -4.31 -15.74
C THR A 30 10.44 -4.38 -15.60
N HIS A 31 9.87 -3.97 -14.47
CA HIS A 31 8.43 -4.09 -14.27
C HIS A 31 7.65 -3.21 -15.26
N LYS A 32 6.62 -3.79 -15.90
CA LYS A 32 5.79 -3.14 -16.93
C LYS A 32 5.16 -1.83 -16.45
N LYS A 33 4.63 -1.83 -15.21
CA LYS A 33 4.00 -0.65 -14.58
C LYS A 33 5.04 0.32 -13.99
N PRO A 34 5.10 1.59 -14.42
CA PRO A 34 6.05 2.58 -13.89
C PRO A 34 5.93 2.82 -12.39
N GLN A 35 4.71 2.84 -11.87
CA GLN A 35 4.45 3.04 -10.43
C GLN A 35 5.07 1.95 -9.56
N ILE A 36 5.13 0.71 -10.06
CA ILE A 36 5.75 -0.40 -9.33
C ILE A 36 7.28 -0.27 -9.36
N ARG A 37 7.85 0.18 -10.49
CA ARG A 37 9.28 0.50 -10.57
C ARG A 37 9.68 1.57 -9.56
N GLU A 38 8.90 2.65 -9.48
CA GLU A 38 9.10 3.74 -8.52
C GLU A 38 9.07 3.24 -7.06
N ARG A 39 8.04 2.47 -6.69
CA ARG A 39 7.90 1.90 -5.34
C ARG A 39 9.04 0.96 -4.98
N ALA A 40 9.41 0.06 -5.89
CA ALA A 40 10.51 -0.87 -5.69
C ALA A 40 11.85 -0.13 -5.52
N ALA A 41 12.10 0.90 -6.33
CA ALA A 41 13.28 1.75 -6.21
C ALA A 41 13.31 2.50 -4.87
N ALA A 42 12.17 3.01 -4.39
CA ALA A 42 12.07 3.67 -3.09
C ALA A 42 12.51 2.73 -1.94
N VAL A 43 11.99 1.51 -1.92
CA VAL A 43 12.35 0.50 -0.90
C VAL A 43 13.83 0.12 -1.00
N LEU A 44 14.38 -0.07 -2.21
CA LEU A 44 15.81 -0.37 -2.40
C LEU A 44 16.73 0.74 -1.90
N LYS A 45 16.36 2.01 -2.09
CA LYS A 45 17.15 3.15 -1.63
C LYS A 45 17.16 3.29 -0.11
N VAL A 46 16.03 3.01 0.55
CA VAL A 46 16.00 2.96 2.01
C VAL A 46 16.81 1.76 2.54
N LEU A 47 16.79 0.62 1.83
CA LEU A 47 17.64 -0.53 2.17
C LEU A 47 19.14 -0.25 1.98
N SER A 48 19.52 0.63 1.05
CA SER A 48 20.91 1.09 0.89
C SER A 48 21.32 2.14 1.93
N GLY A 49 20.45 2.46 2.89
CA GLY A 49 20.75 3.37 4.00
C GLY A 49 20.32 4.82 3.80
N GLN A 50 19.62 5.16 2.71
CA GLN A 50 19.05 6.50 2.55
C GLN A 50 17.85 6.68 3.49
N SER A 51 17.66 7.88 4.03
CA SER A 51 16.48 8.16 4.86
C SER A 51 15.22 8.27 3.99
N VAL A 52 14.07 7.92 4.54
CA VAL A 52 12.77 8.03 3.84
C VAL A 52 12.53 9.46 3.34
N ARG A 53 12.93 10.46 4.13
CA ARG A 53 12.81 11.88 3.76
C ARG A 53 13.66 12.21 2.52
N GLN A 54 14.92 11.78 2.50
CA GLN A 54 15.81 11.94 1.35
C GLN A 54 15.27 11.25 0.10
N VAL A 55 14.78 10.00 0.26
CA VAL A 55 14.18 9.25 -0.85
C VAL A 55 12.96 9.96 -1.42
N ALA A 56 12.09 10.49 -0.56
CA ALA A 56 10.88 11.21 -0.97
C ALA A 56 11.18 12.57 -1.61
N SER A 57 12.22 13.28 -1.15
CA SER A 57 12.56 14.63 -1.65
C SER A 57 13.33 14.62 -2.96
N SER A 58 14.34 13.77 -3.09
CA SER A 58 15.32 13.78 -4.19
C SER A 58 15.74 12.40 -4.67
N GLY A 59 15.38 11.34 -3.94
CA GLY A 59 15.71 9.97 -4.32
C GLY A 59 14.75 9.32 -5.31
N LEU A 60 13.75 10.02 -5.84
CA LEU A 60 12.82 9.49 -6.85
C LEU A 60 12.74 10.45 -8.04
N LEU A 61 12.29 9.95 -9.19
CA LEU A 61 12.10 10.78 -10.39
C LEU A 61 11.11 11.92 -10.14
N THR A 62 10.13 11.68 -9.27
CA THR A 62 9.15 12.68 -8.85
C THR A 62 9.21 12.83 -7.34
N ARG A 63 9.17 14.08 -6.87
CA ARG A 63 9.05 14.37 -5.43
C ARG A 63 7.75 13.76 -4.89
N ARG A 64 7.86 13.04 -3.78
CA ARG A 64 6.72 12.44 -3.08
C ARG A 64 6.64 12.95 -1.65
N HIS A 65 5.48 12.79 -1.05
CA HIS A 65 5.35 13.01 0.39
C HIS A 65 6.00 11.84 1.13
N SER A 66 6.66 12.12 2.26
CA SER A 66 7.35 11.10 3.05
C SER A 66 6.38 10.00 3.50
N SER A 67 5.15 10.36 3.92
CA SER A 67 4.11 9.39 4.31
C SER A 67 3.81 8.38 3.21
N THR A 68 3.81 8.80 1.94
CA THR A 68 3.58 7.89 0.81
C THR A 68 4.67 6.83 0.71
N VAL A 69 5.92 7.19 0.98
CA VAL A 69 7.05 6.26 0.99
C VAL A 69 6.97 5.32 2.21
N TYR A 70 6.52 5.82 3.37
CA TYR A 70 6.19 4.97 4.52
C TYR A 70 5.16 3.91 4.16
N ASP A 71 4.04 4.31 3.56
CA ASP A 71 2.96 3.40 3.17
C ASP A 71 3.45 2.32 2.20
N TRP A 72 4.30 2.68 1.23
CA TRP A 72 4.86 1.73 0.28
C TRP A 72 5.73 0.68 0.97
N ILE A 73 6.60 1.12 1.89
CA ILE A 73 7.46 0.23 2.67
C ILE A 73 6.59 -0.71 3.51
N GLU A 74 5.65 -0.17 4.27
CA GLU A 74 4.76 -0.97 5.12
C GLU A 74 3.99 -2.03 4.33
N GLN A 75 3.37 -1.64 3.21
CA GLN A 75 2.65 -2.56 2.32
C GLN A 75 3.54 -3.68 1.78
N TYR A 76 4.80 -3.36 1.43
CA TYR A 76 5.74 -4.36 0.95
C TYR A 76 6.20 -5.34 2.05
N PHE A 77 6.36 -4.86 3.28
CA PHE A 77 6.70 -5.71 4.41
C PHE A 77 5.53 -6.62 4.81
N ALA A 78 4.30 -6.11 4.77
CA ALA A 78 3.09 -6.85 5.10
C ALA A 78 2.68 -7.87 4.03
N HIS A 79 2.72 -7.48 2.75
CA HIS A 79 2.11 -8.25 1.67
C HIS A 79 3.04 -8.52 0.47
N GLY A 80 4.25 -7.94 0.44
CA GLY A 80 5.20 -8.11 -0.65
C GLY A 80 4.83 -7.33 -1.92
N LEU A 81 5.34 -7.78 -3.08
CA LEU A 81 5.11 -7.13 -4.38
C LEU A 81 3.65 -7.16 -4.82
N SER A 82 2.88 -8.19 -4.44
CA SER A 82 1.47 -8.34 -4.80
C SER A 82 0.60 -7.19 -4.26
N ALA A 83 1.03 -6.56 -3.16
CA ALA A 83 0.36 -5.39 -2.58
C ALA A 83 0.24 -4.24 -3.58
N TRP A 84 1.25 -4.05 -4.42
CA TRP A 84 1.32 -2.96 -5.39
C TRP A 84 0.67 -3.32 -6.72
N GLU A 85 0.46 -4.60 -7.00
CA GLU A 85 -0.21 -5.07 -8.21
C GLU A 85 -1.73 -4.99 -8.12
N LYS A 86 -2.29 -5.15 -6.91
CA LYS A 86 -3.73 -5.06 -6.66
C LYS A 86 -4.26 -3.72 -7.15
N LYS A 87 -5.13 -3.77 -8.17
CA LYS A 87 -6.01 -2.64 -8.48
C LYS A 87 -6.88 -2.43 -7.26
N ARG A 88 -6.85 -1.23 -6.65
CA ARG A 88 -7.83 -0.84 -5.65
C ARG A 88 -9.20 -0.99 -6.30
N GLN A 89 -9.94 -2.04 -5.94
CA GLN A 89 -11.34 -2.14 -6.34
C GLN A 89 -12.07 -0.99 -5.65
N ARG A 90 -12.55 -0.02 -6.42
CA ARG A 90 -13.48 0.99 -5.89
C ARG A 90 -14.75 0.22 -5.51
N LYS A 91 -15.01 0.09 -4.21
CA LYS A 91 -16.38 -0.21 -3.76
C LYS A 91 -17.24 0.94 -4.27
N ARG A 92 -18.18 0.67 -5.18
CA ARG A 92 -19.17 1.66 -5.61
C ARG A 92 -19.96 2.04 -4.35
N LYS A 93 -19.98 3.32 -4.00
CA LYS A 93 -20.96 3.81 -3.01
C LYS A 93 -22.34 3.67 -3.66
N LEU A 94 -23.35 3.28 -2.88
CA LEU A 94 -24.73 3.34 -3.35
C LEU A 94 -25.07 4.78 -3.76
N SER A 95 -25.87 4.93 -4.81
CA SER A 95 -26.53 6.20 -5.17
C SER A 95 -27.34 6.71 -3.98
N VAL A 96 -27.56 8.03 -3.91
CA VAL A 96 -28.47 8.63 -2.91
C VAL A 96 -29.86 8.00 -2.98
N GLU A 97 -30.33 7.68 -4.18
CA GLU A 97 -31.61 6.98 -4.40
C GLU A 97 -31.57 5.56 -3.82
N GLN A 98 -30.53 4.80 -4.15
CA GLN A 98 -30.34 3.45 -3.59
C GLN A 98 -30.16 3.46 -2.07
N GLN A 99 -29.55 4.51 -1.49
CA GLN A 99 -29.42 4.68 -0.05
C GLN A 99 -30.78 4.93 0.60
N ARG A 100 -31.64 5.73 -0.05
CA ARG A 100 -33.03 5.97 0.41
C ARG A 100 -33.84 4.69 0.35
N ASP A 101 -33.79 3.96 -0.76
CA ASP A 101 -34.49 2.68 -0.91
C ASP A 101 -34.03 1.67 0.16
N LEU A 102 -32.73 1.60 0.44
CA LEU A 102 -32.18 0.72 1.47
C LEU A 102 -32.67 1.12 2.88
N ILE A 103 -32.67 2.42 3.19
CA ILE A 103 -33.18 2.93 4.46
C ILE A 103 -34.67 2.57 4.59
N GLU A 104 -35.46 2.79 3.54
CA GLU A 104 -36.88 2.48 3.51
C GLU A 104 -37.12 0.98 3.75
N ILE A 105 -36.43 0.11 3.02
CA ILE A 105 -36.53 -1.35 3.15
C ILE A 105 -36.19 -1.80 4.58
N VAL A 106 -35.12 -1.26 5.18
CA VAL A 106 -34.69 -1.64 6.54
C VAL A 106 -35.64 -1.11 7.60
N THR A 107 -36.24 0.07 7.40
CA THR A 107 -37.22 0.64 8.34
C THR A 107 -38.60 0.00 8.26
N GLN A 108 -39.02 -0.45 7.07
CA GLN A 108 -40.35 -1.04 6.86
C GLN A 108 -40.39 -2.55 7.12
N LYS A 109 -39.27 -3.28 6.97
CA LYS A 109 -39.23 -4.72 7.23
C LYS A 109 -38.89 -5.01 8.69
N CYS A 110 -39.71 -5.83 9.34
CA CYS A 110 -39.39 -6.37 10.66
C CYS A 110 -38.27 -7.42 10.52
N PRO A 111 -37.42 -7.63 11.55
CA PRO A 111 -36.35 -8.65 11.52
C PRO A 111 -36.83 -10.07 11.16
N LYS A 112 -38.12 -10.37 11.35
CA LYS A 112 -38.77 -11.64 10.97
C LYS A 112 -38.93 -11.83 9.45
N ASP A 113 -38.90 -10.75 8.67
CA ASP A 113 -39.03 -10.77 7.20
C ASP A 113 -37.70 -11.03 6.49
N PHE A 114 -36.58 -10.89 7.21
CA PHE A 114 -35.27 -11.30 6.75
C PHE A 114 -35.10 -12.76 7.16
N GLY A 115 -35.50 -13.68 6.27
CA GLY A 115 -35.56 -15.12 6.51
C GLY A 115 -34.42 -15.64 7.40
N GLY A 116 -34.76 -15.85 8.68
CA GLY A 116 -33.96 -16.61 9.62
C GLY A 116 -34.48 -18.03 9.59
N TYR A 117 -33.60 -18.98 9.25
CA TYR A 117 -33.83 -20.39 9.53
C TYR A 117 -33.61 -20.66 11.01
#